data_AF-A0A2P8GL70-F1
#
_entry.id   AF-A0A2P8GL70-F1
#
_cell.length_a   1.000
_cell.length_b   1.000
_cell.length_c   1.000
_cell.angle_alpha   90.00
_cell.angle_beta   90.00
_cell.angle_gamma   90.00
#
_symmetry.space_group_name_H-M   'P 1'
#
loop_
_entity.id
_entity.type
_entity.pdbx_description
1 polymer ?
#
loop_
_entity_poly.entity_id
_entity_poly.type
_entity_poly.pdbx_seq_one_letter_code
_entity_poly.pdbx_strand_id
1 'polypeptide(L)'
;MQNFVALPTEGSEAQKVLEELLDQPDQLLLLILGDDDVADEATDTANFIRSRIGKNGISMFEAVVFVKVTAPMTILPLLKTLKIHERVNLADYNDFVLLSISPFKNVISEGVTKARFMKGRGSMNTAVMMAFANG
;
A
#
# COMPACT_ATOMS: atom_id res chain seq x y z
N MET A 1 -14.32 -5.67 8.77
CA MET A 1 -13.23 -6.19 7.91
C MET A 1 -11.92 -5.84 8.58
N GLN A 2 -10.93 -6.75 8.58
CA GLN A 2 -9.56 -6.39 8.98
C GLN A 2 -8.96 -5.57 7.83
N ASN A 3 -8.78 -4.28 8.06
CA ASN A 3 -8.18 -3.32 7.14
C ASN A 3 -6.64 -3.28 7.24
N PHE A 4 -6.03 -4.31 7.85
CA PHE A 4 -4.58 -4.50 7.91
C PHE A 4 -4.23 -5.97 7.67
N VAL A 5 -3.29 -6.23 6.77
CA VAL A 5 -2.79 -7.56 6.41
C VAL A 5 -1.27 -7.53 6.42
N ALA A 6 -0.62 -8.53 7.02
CA ALA A 6 0.81 -8.75 6.87
C ALA A 6 1.01 -9.93 5.91
N LEU A 7 1.79 -9.74 4.84
CA LEU A 7 2.08 -10.82 3.91
C LEU A 7 3.05 -11.83 4.54
N PRO A 8 2.88 -13.13 4.27
CA PRO A 8 3.86 -14.16 4.61
C PRO A 8 5.26 -13.85 4.05
N THR A 9 6.28 -14.42 4.66
CA THR A 9 7.66 -14.33 4.15
C THR A 9 7.96 -15.35 3.05
N GLU A 10 7.18 -16.44 3.00
CA GLU A 10 7.26 -17.44 1.94
C GLU A 10 6.71 -16.86 0.63
N GLY A 11 7.44 -17.05 -0.47
CA GLY A 11 7.18 -16.31 -1.70
C GLY A 11 5.89 -16.69 -2.40
N SER A 12 5.56 -17.98 -2.47
CA SER A 12 4.35 -18.46 -3.14
C SER A 12 3.08 -18.08 -2.38
N GLU A 13 3.12 -18.14 -1.05
CA GLU A 13 2.04 -17.73 -0.16
C GLU A 13 1.86 -16.21 -0.18
N ALA A 14 2.94 -15.43 -0.15
CA ALA A 14 2.87 -13.97 -0.24
C ALA A 14 2.23 -13.50 -1.55
N GLN A 15 2.61 -14.11 -2.67
CA GLN A 15 2.02 -13.81 -3.98
C GLN A 15 0.54 -14.16 -4.00
N LYS A 16 0.18 -15.37 -3.54
CA LYS A 16 -1.22 -15.81 -3.49
C LYS A 16 -2.10 -14.87 -2.65
N VAL A 17 -1.66 -14.48 -1.46
CA VAL A 17 -2.42 -13.56 -0.60
C VAL A 17 -2.56 -12.19 -1.27
N LEU A 18 -1.52 -11.69 -1.94
CA LEU A 18 -1.62 -10.42 -2.65
C LEU A 18 -2.56 -10.50 -3.86
N GLU A 19 -2.57 -11.61 -4.61
CA GLU A 19 -3.54 -11.84 -5.70
C GLU A 19 -4.98 -11.85 -5.17
N GLU A 20 -5.25 -12.57 -4.07
CA GLU A 20 -6.57 -12.59 -3.43
C GLU A 20 -7.05 -11.21 -2.96
N LEU A 21 -6.12 -10.31 -2.61
CA LEU A 21 -6.43 -8.92 -2.27
C LEU A 21 -6.70 -8.07 -3.51
N LEU A 22 -5.94 -8.26 -4.60
CA LEU A 22 -6.12 -7.55 -5.87
C LEU A 22 -7.42 -7.93 -6.59
N ASP A 23 -7.95 -9.12 -6.32
CA ASP A 23 -9.24 -9.57 -6.86
C ASP A 23 -10.45 -8.93 -6.14
N GLN A 24 -10.23 -8.14 -5.07
CA GLN A 24 -11.31 -7.46 -4.34
C GLN A 24 -11.60 -6.08 -4.96
N PRO A 25 -12.74 -5.90 -5.66
CA PRO A 25 -12.99 -4.72 -6.51
C PRO A 25 -13.34 -3.44 -5.73
N ASP A 26 -13.53 -3.51 -4.42
CA ASP A 26 -14.00 -2.40 -3.57
C ASP A 26 -12.94 -1.90 -2.58
N GLN A 27 -11.69 -2.39 -2.68
CA GLN A 27 -10.64 -2.10 -1.70
C GLN A 27 -9.38 -1.52 -2.34
N LEU A 28 -8.94 -0.39 -1.79
CA LEU A 28 -7.64 0.21 -2.10
C LEU A 28 -6.57 -0.51 -1.29
N LEU A 29 -5.53 -0.99 -1.94
CA LEU A 29 -4.39 -1.59 -1.24
C LEU A 29 -3.29 -0.54 -1.06
N LEU A 30 -2.84 -0.34 0.17
CA LEU A 30 -1.66 0.44 0.47
C LEU A 30 -0.56 -0.51 0.95
N LEU A 31 0.34 -0.87 0.05
CA LEU A 31 1.47 -1.73 0.33
C LEU A 31 2.53 -0.92 1.06
N ILE A 32 2.87 -1.33 2.28
CA ILE A 32 3.96 -0.83 3.11
C ILE A 32 5.16 -1.72 2.84
N LEU A 33 6.11 -1.19 2.06
CA LEU A 33 7.36 -1.85 1.72
C LEU A 33 8.45 -1.28 2.61
N GLY A 34 9.33 -2.10 3.19
CA GLY A 34 10.51 -1.54 3.86
C GLY A 34 11.19 -2.49 4.82
N ASP A 35 12.40 -2.07 5.22
CA ASP A 35 13.13 -2.63 6.35
C ASP A 35 12.31 -2.44 7.65
N ASP A 36 12.49 -3.32 8.63
CA ASP A 36 11.61 -3.47 9.81
C ASP A 36 11.20 -2.13 10.47
N ASP A 37 12.14 -1.19 10.66
CA ASP A 37 11.87 0.12 11.29
C ASP A 37 10.85 0.98 10.52
N VAL A 38 10.93 0.99 9.20
CA VAL A 38 10.05 1.82 8.34
C VAL A 38 8.67 1.18 8.25
N ALA A 39 8.65 -0.16 8.16
CA ALA A 39 7.41 -0.91 8.18
C ALA A 39 6.65 -0.72 9.51
N ASP A 40 7.38 -0.59 10.62
CA ASP A 40 6.79 -0.34 11.94
C ASP A 40 6.23 1.07 12.09
N GLU A 41 6.97 2.12 11.70
CA GLU A 41 6.44 3.51 11.71
C GLU A 41 5.21 3.66 10.79
N ALA A 42 5.24 2.99 9.63
CA ALA A 42 4.10 2.98 8.72
C ALA A 42 2.92 2.19 9.28
N THR A 43 3.17 1.09 9.99
CA THR A 43 2.14 0.31 10.70
C THR A 43 1.53 1.13 11.83
N ASP A 44 2.33 1.88 12.59
CA ASP A 44 1.86 2.77 13.65
C ASP A 44 1.02 3.92 13.10
N THR A 45 1.43 4.50 11.97
CA THR A 45 0.64 5.52 11.28
C THR A 45 -0.69 4.95 10.79
N ALA A 46 -0.69 3.75 10.20
CA ALA A 46 -1.92 3.06 9.77
C ALA A 46 -2.86 2.76 10.96
N ASN A 47 -2.31 2.26 12.07
CA ASN A 47 -3.05 2.02 13.31
C ASN A 47 -3.64 3.31 13.89
N PHE A 48 -2.89 4.41 13.87
CA PHE A 48 -3.35 5.71 14.29
C PHE A 48 -4.51 6.22 13.41
N ILE A 49 -4.39 6.13 12.08
CA ILE A 49 -5.46 6.47 11.15
C ILE A 49 -6.70 5.63 11.47
N ARG A 50 -6.55 4.31 11.61
CA ARG A 50 -7.64 3.39 11.98
C ARG A 50 -8.32 3.78 13.28
N SER A 51 -7.57 4.20 14.30
CA SER A 51 -8.13 4.61 15.60
C SER A 51 -9.03 5.86 15.52
N ARG A 52 -8.94 6.60 14.41
CA ARG A 52 -9.74 7.82 14.14
C ARG A 52 -10.88 7.59 13.16
N ILE A 53 -10.85 6.50 12.39
CA ILE A 53 -11.96 6.06 11.54
C ILE A 53 -13.18 5.78 12.44
N GLY A 54 -14.34 6.32 12.09
CA GLY A 54 -15.59 6.16 12.85
C GLY A 54 -15.86 7.22 13.93
N LYS A 55 -14.91 8.09 14.28
CA LYS A 55 -15.16 9.20 15.23
C LYS A 55 -15.70 10.47 14.57
N ASN A 56 -15.45 10.68 13.27
CA ASN A 56 -15.74 11.93 12.55
C ASN A 56 -16.48 11.75 11.20
N GLY A 57 -17.29 10.70 11.02
CA GLY A 57 -18.01 10.40 9.77
C GLY A 57 -17.27 9.42 8.85
N ILE A 58 -17.87 9.16 7.67
CA ILE A 58 -17.33 8.22 6.64
C ILE A 58 -15.95 8.71 6.23
N SER A 59 -14.94 7.88 6.49
CA SER A 59 -13.54 8.18 6.21
C SER A 59 -13.10 7.43 4.97
N MET A 60 -12.41 8.09 4.04
CA MET A 60 -11.86 7.45 2.84
C MET A 60 -10.96 6.24 3.18
N PHE A 61 -10.40 6.22 4.39
CA PHE A 61 -9.59 5.11 4.91
C PHE A 61 -10.39 3.85 5.26
N GLU A 62 -11.72 3.88 5.26
CA GLU A 62 -12.56 2.69 5.47
C GLU A 62 -12.47 1.70 4.31
N ALA A 63 -12.20 2.20 3.10
CA ALA A 63 -11.99 1.40 1.90
C ALA A 63 -10.50 1.07 1.64
N VAL A 64 -9.61 1.35 2.61
CA VAL A 64 -8.16 1.08 2.48
C VAL A 64 -7.78 -0.16 3.28
N VAL A 65 -7.12 -1.11 2.63
CA VAL A 65 -6.40 -2.22 3.26
C VAL A 65 -4.91 -1.88 3.28
N PHE A 66 -4.36 -1.77 4.48
CA PHE A 66 -2.93 -1.61 4.71
C PHE A 66 -2.25 -2.97 4.63
N VAL A 67 -1.28 -3.13 3.74
CA VAL A 67 -0.60 -4.40 3.49
C VAL A 67 0.88 -4.27 3.87
N LYS A 68 1.30 -4.84 5.01
CA LYS A 68 2.71 -4.89 5.41
C LYS A 68 3.44 -5.97 4.61
N VAL A 69 4.51 -5.60 3.93
CA VAL A 69 5.34 -6.50 3.12
C VAL A 69 6.77 -6.51 3.69
N THR A 70 7.07 -7.52 4.51
CA THR A 70 8.39 -7.67 5.16
C THR A 70 9.47 -8.19 4.23
N ALA A 71 9.10 -8.82 3.12
CA ALA A 71 10.01 -9.28 2.08
C ALA A 71 9.58 -8.78 0.69
N PRO A 72 9.77 -7.49 0.34
CA PRO A 72 9.26 -6.92 -0.91
C PRO A 72 9.68 -7.67 -2.19
N MET A 73 10.84 -8.33 -2.16
CA MET A 73 11.34 -9.13 -3.29
C MET A 73 10.44 -10.32 -3.63
N THR A 74 9.63 -10.82 -2.70
CA THR A 74 8.75 -11.98 -2.94
C THR A 74 7.56 -11.63 -3.82
N ILE A 75 7.06 -10.40 -3.75
CA ILE A 75 5.89 -9.92 -4.50
C ILE A 75 6.26 -9.15 -5.77
N LEU A 76 7.55 -8.84 -5.96
CA LEU A 76 8.04 -8.06 -7.10
C LEU A 76 7.60 -8.64 -8.48
N PRO A 77 7.60 -9.96 -8.72
CA PRO A 77 7.10 -10.50 -9.98
C PRO A 77 5.65 -10.13 -10.27
N LEU A 78 4.80 -10.15 -9.24
CA LEU A 78 3.38 -9.80 -9.35
C LEU A 78 3.19 -8.30 -9.60
N LEU A 79 3.94 -7.44 -8.89
CA LEU A 79 3.84 -5.98 -9.12
C LEU A 79 4.21 -5.56 -10.54
N LYS A 80 5.09 -6.32 -11.22
CA LYS A 80 5.48 -6.08 -12.62
C LYS A 80 4.40 -6.45 -13.64
N THR A 81 3.37 -7.22 -13.25
CA THR A 81 2.25 -7.55 -14.15
C THR A 81 1.16 -6.47 -14.13
N LEU A 82 1.16 -5.60 -13.12
CA LEU A 82 0.18 -4.56 -12.93
C LEU A 82 0.38 -3.39 -13.90
N LYS A 83 -0.71 -2.69 -14.21
CA LYS A 83 -0.63 -1.42 -14.95
C LYS A 83 -0.02 -0.36 -14.05
N ILE A 84 0.83 0.49 -14.62
CA ILE A 84 1.53 1.53 -13.87
C ILE A 84 1.06 2.88 -14.40
N HIS A 85 0.63 3.75 -13.49
CA HIS A 85 0.30 5.12 -13.86
C HIS A 85 1.58 5.85 -14.32
N GLU A 86 1.50 6.69 -15.36
CA GLU A 86 2.64 7.36 -16.01
C GLU A 86 3.56 8.16 -15.07
N ARG A 87 3.07 8.51 -13.88
CA ARG A 87 3.79 9.28 -12.85
C ARG A 87 4.62 8.39 -11.92
N VAL A 88 4.46 7.07 -12.00
CA VAL A 88 5.15 6.11 -11.14
C VAL A 88 6.32 5.50 -11.91
N ASN A 89 7.54 5.76 -11.45
CA ASN A 89 8.73 5.13 -12.00
C ASN A 89 9.10 3.89 -11.19
N LEU A 90 8.97 2.71 -11.78
CA LEU A 90 9.28 1.44 -11.11
C LEU A 90 10.79 1.16 -10.95
N ALA A 91 11.68 1.91 -11.60
CA ALA A 91 13.12 1.68 -11.50
C ALA A 91 13.65 1.85 -10.05
N ASP A 92 12.88 2.52 -9.19
CA ASP A 92 13.24 2.90 -7.82
C ASP A 92 12.60 2.01 -6.74
N TYR A 93 12.19 0.76 -7.05
CA TYR A 93 11.52 -0.14 -6.08
C TYR A 93 12.27 -0.37 -4.77
N ASN A 94 13.61 -0.36 -4.81
CA ASN A 94 14.42 -0.51 -3.60
C ASN A 94 14.29 0.71 -2.67
N ASP A 95 13.83 1.85 -3.19
CA ASP A 95 13.65 3.08 -2.43
C ASP A 95 12.20 3.31 -2.02
N PHE A 96 11.23 2.55 -2.58
CA PHE A 96 9.82 2.72 -2.25
C PHE A 96 9.46 2.12 -0.90
N VAL A 97 8.70 2.91 -0.16
CA VAL A 97 8.16 2.60 1.16
C VAL A 97 6.64 2.40 1.13
N LEU A 98 5.95 3.06 0.19
CA LEU A 98 4.51 2.87 0.02
C LEU A 98 4.17 2.76 -1.47
N LEU A 99 3.29 1.81 -1.80
CA LEU A 99 2.62 1.75 -3.10
C LEU A 99 1.12 1.71 -2.89
N SER A 100 0.40 2.61 -3.56
CA SER A 100 -1.05 2.55 -3.59
C SER A 100 -1.53 1.87 -4.86
N ILE A 101 -2.36 0.84 -4.70
CA ILE A 101 -2.98 0.10 -5.79
C ILE A 101 -4.47 0.38 -5.75
N SER A 102 -4.99 0.81 -6.89
CA SER A 102 -6.34 1.32 -7.00
C SER A 102 -7.35 0.20 -7.34
N PRO A 103 -8.52 0.16 -6.67
CA PRO A 103 -9.48 -0.96 -6.72
C PRO A 103 -10.11 -1.24 -8.09
N PHE A 104 -10.29 -0.22 -8.93
CA PHE A 104 -11.07 -0.36 -10.17
C PHE A 104 -10.23 -0.82 -11.37
N LYS A 105 -8.88 -0.77 -11.28
CA LYS A 105 -8.01 -1.03 -12.44
C LYS A 105 -6.74 -1.84 -12.16
N ASN A 106 -6.47 -2.23 -10.92
CA ASN A 106 -5.20 -2.86 -10.54
C ASN A 106 -4.00 -2.04 -11.05
N VAL A 107 -4.10 -0.72 -10.83
CA VAL A 107 -3.10 0.27 -11.26
C VAL A 107 -2.29 0.72 -10.05
N ILE A 108 -0.96 0.62 -10.18
CA ILE A 108 -0.05 1.27 -9.24
C ILE A 108 -0.14 2.77 -9.48
N SER A 109 -0.70 3.48 -8.51
CA SER A 109 -1.15 4.87 -8.63
C SER A 109 -0.18 5.88 -8.04
N GLU A 110 0.59 5.47 -7.04
CA GLU A 110 1.64 6.30 -6.41
C GLU A 110 2.72 5.40 -5.80
N GLY A 111 3.99 5.82 -5.91
CA GLY A 111 5.12 5.28 -5.16
C GLY A 111 5.74 6.34 -4.26
N VAL A 112 5.74 6.11 -2.94
CA VAL A 112 6.37 7.01 -1.96
C VAL A 112 7.73 6.45 -1.59
N THR A 113 8.79 7.19 -1.85
CA THR A 113 10.15 6.79 -1.44
C THR A 113 10.41 6.98 0.05
N LYS A 114 11.41 6.29 0.61
CA LYS A 114 11.87 6.45 2.00
C LYS A 114 12.16 7.90 2.35
N ALA A 115 12.87 8.61 1.49
CA ALA A 115 13.18 10.03 1.70
C ALA A 115 11.92 10.92 1.78
N ARG A 116 10.88 10.62 1.01
CA ARG A 116 9.61 11.36 1.05
C ARG A 116 8.79 10.99 2.28
N PHE A 117 8.74 9.70 2.62
CA PHE A 117 8.06 9.20 3.82
C PHE A 117 8.63 9.84 5.10
N MET A 118 9.95 9.82 5.25
CA MET A 118 10.65 10.40 6.41
C MET A 118 10.51 11.92 6.51
N LYS A 119 10.22 12.62 5.41
CA LYS A 119 9.97 14.09 5.41
C LYS A 119 8.60 14.47 5.96
N GLY A 120 7.65 13.53 6.11
CA GLY A 120 6.45 13.81 6.90
C GLY A 120 5.22 12.93 6.64
N ARG A 121 4.28 13.02 7.58
CA ARG A 121 3.01 12.27 7.66
C ARG A 121 2.06 12.48 6.48
N GLY A 122 2.24 13.53 5.68
CA GLY A 122 1.40 13.81 4.50
C GLY A 122 1.53 12.78 3.37
N SER A 123 2.62 12.00 3.37
CA SER A 123 2.97 11.04 2.31
C SER A 123 1.91 9.94 2.13
N MET A 124 1.41 9.37 3.23
CA MET A 124 0.34 8.35 3.18
C MET A 124 -0.97 8.92 2.67
N ASN A 125 -1.35 10.11 3.15
CA ASN A 125 -2.58 10.77 2.69
C ASN A 125 -2.52 11.04 1.19
N THR A 126 -1.38 11.51 0.68
CA THR A 126 -1.21 11.70 -0.76
C THR A 126 -1.30 10.38 -1.53
N ALA A 127 -0.66 9.31 -1.04
CA ALA A 127 -0.71 8.01 -1.70
C ALA A 127 -2.14 7.44 -1.79
N VAL A 128 -2.91 7.56 -0.70
CA VAL A 128 -4.32 7.15 -0.66
C VAL A 128 -5.18 8.01 -1.59
N MET A 129 -5.04 9.34 -1.53
CA MET A 129 -5.78 10.25 -2.43
C MET A 129 -5.48 9.99 -3.91
N MET A 130 -4.22 9.72 -4.25
CA MET A 130 -3.81 9.43 -5.63
C MET A 130 -4.39 8.11 -6.14
N ALA A 131 -4.47 7.08 -5.29
CA ALA A 131 -5.12 5.83 -5.69
C ALA A 131 -6.63 6.03 -5.92
N PHE A 132 -7.34 6.72 -5.04
CA PHE A 132 -8.76 7.05 -5.28
C PHE A 132 -8.98 7.87 -6.56
N ALA A 133 -8.09 8.81 -6.86
CA ALA A 133 -8.19 9.63 -8.07
C ALA A 133 -7.96 8.82 -9.36
N ASN A 134 -7.19 7.74 -9.28
CA ASN A 134 -6.77 6.94 -10.44
C ASN A 134 -7.63 5.70 -10.69
N GLY A 135 -8.57 5.41 -9.80
CA GLY A 135 -9.57 4.36 -9.94
C GLY A 135 -9.28 3.23 -8.98
#